data_AF-A0A4R1ZEW6-F1
#
_entry.id   AF-A0A4R1ZEW6-F1
#
_cell.length_a   1.000
_cell.length_b   1.000
_cell.length_c   1.000
_cell.angle_alpha   90.00
_cell.angle_beta   90.00
_cell.angle_gamma   90.00
#
_symmetry.space_group_name_H-M   'P 1'
#
loop_
_entity.id
_entity.type
_entity.pdbx_description
1 polymer ?
#
loop_
_entity_poly.entity_id
_entity_poly.type
_entity_poly.pdbx_seq_one_letter_code
_entity_poly.pdbx_strand_id
1 'polypeptide(L)'
;MRFFKENKQEYNSLAADIRLYKIPLERAEEIIKTFKDKWIYVNFITNIYKYNDDSSQSGIYSKFRVRDIYFDDNSIRIYGLEDSDRLFLSKINLVQTECSIELDEVKLIYKEKNMFNEIYIKMYLPNMERRLHEIEESKNHLIITEGKTDWKHLKNALLKLKAEGKFNQLDIDFFEYEDEVQMGNDVLKRICSYQSLFENEKLKIFIFDSDDKKINNEHRGHDYIYHGNNVYSLVLPIPKHREATPLISIENYYQDSEIKTKDADHRRLYLANEFDLATGKHSIFEDVYTLLVNDKTEINHIIDNKVYKINDKINNKKDIFNNNTKTNIALSKNRFANYILDGVRPFDTISVQSFELVFEIIVNIFEKYYHQDKKYAVGEEISPGIYLEKHDDYFEVLSIHGSCSKEIALQIREATHVIYGMKLSNDKTNVILSLQFQNAKIECSIQISEKFLDFLYKKTQNKFNRIELHICDEEKNFISHKEIMNDDLCVVLIQGIFNELRNL
;
A
#
# COMPACT_ATOMS: atom_id res chain seq x y z
N MET A 1 -13.73 57.95 -37.21
CA MET A 1 -14.04 56.87 -36.24
C MET A 1 -13.74 55.54 -36.91
N ARG A 2 -12.58 54.94 -36.61
CA ARG A 2 -12.22 53.58 -37.09
C ARG A 2 -12.82 52.57 -36.11
N PHE A 3 -13.65 51.67 -36.64
CA PHE A 3 -14.13 50.49 -35.95
C PHE A 3 -12.95 49.55 -35.65
N PHE A 4 -12.75 49.19 -34.38
CA PHE A 4 -11.96 48.02 -34.03
C PHE A 4 -12.83 46.79 -34.27
N LYS A 5 -12.51 46.01 -35.31
CA LYS A 5 -12.96 44.62 -35.42
C LYS A 5 -12.34 43.86 -34.26
N GLU A 6 -13.15 43.35 -33.34
CA GLU A 6 -12.74 42.26 -32.46
C GLU A 6 -12.43 41.05 -33.35
N ASN A 7 -11.15 40.75 -33.55
CA ASN A 7 -10.72 39.47 -34.08
C ASN A 7 -11.09 38.41 -33.02
N LYS A 8 -12.25 37.77 -33.15
CA LYS A 8 -12.56 36.54 -32.44
C LYS A 8 -11.57 35.49 -32.93
N GLN A 9 -10.53 35.25 -32.14
CA GLN A 9 -9.57 34.22 -32.41
C GLN A 9 -10.28 32.85 -32.32
N GLU A 10 -10.13 32.03 -33.34
CA GLU A 10 -10.73 30.69 -33.38
C GLU A 10 -10.11 29.81 -32.28
N TYR A 11 -10.93 29.01 -31.60
CA TYR A 11 -10.43 28.07 -30.59
C TYR A 11 -9.46 27.07 -31.24
N ASN A 12 -8.39 26.71 -30.54
CA ASN A 12 -7.32 25.84 -31.04
C ASN A 12 -6.54 26.39 -32.27
N SER A 13 -6.47 27.71 -32.45
CA SER A 13 -5.75 28.32 -33.59
C SER A 13 -4.24 28.54 -33.38
N LEU A 14 -3.69 28.33 -32.18
CA LEU A 14 -2.27 28.58 -31.88
C LEU A 14 -1.40 27.40 -32.35
N ALA A 15 -0.07 27.55 -32.41
CA ALA A 15 0.80 26.39 -32.62
C ALA A 15 0.66 25.41 -31.45
N ALA A 16 0.73 24.10 -31.71
CA ALA A 16 0.73 23.08 -30.66
C ALA A 16 2.12 22.96 -30.02
N ASP A 17 2.18 22.53 -28.76
CA ASP A 17 3.41 22.02 -28.16
C ASP A 17 3.90 20.81 -28.97
N ILE A 18 5.21 20.74 -29.22
CA ILE A 18 5.81 19.64 -30.01
C ILE A 18 5.61 18.26 -29.39
N ARG A 19 5.28 18.18 -28.09
CA ARG A 19 5.04 16.93 -27.35
C ARG A 19 3.56 16.55 -27.28
N LEU A 20 2.66 17.48 -27.57
CA LEU A 20 1.22 17.33 -27.34
C LEU A 20 0.45 17.48 -28.65
N TYR A 21 -0.80 17.03 -28.67
CA TYR A 21 -1.71 17.29 -29.78
C TYR A 21 -2.97 18.02 -29.29
N LYS A 22 -3.53 18.84 -30.17
CA LYS A 22 -4.73 19.64 -29.88
C LYS A 22 -5.94 18.74 -29.72
N ILE A 23 -6.77 19.05 -28.74
CA ILE A 23 -8.04 18.37 -28.49
C ILE A 23 -9.15 19.39 -28.24
N PRO A 24 -10.44 19.05 -28.47
CA PRO A 24 -11.56 19.86 -28.02
C PRO A 24 -11.57 20.02 -26.48
N LEU A 25 -12.21 21.08 -25.98
CA LEU A 25 -12.32 21.31 -24.53
C LEU A 25 -13.02 20.15 -23.83
N GLU A 26 -14.11 19.65 -24.40
CA GLU A 26 -14.88 18.54 -23.83
C GLU A 26 -14.02 17.30 -23.65
N ARG A 27 -13.14 17.02 -24.62
CA ARG A 27 -12.19 15.91 -24.52
C ARG A 27 -11.14 16.14 -23.44
N ALA A 28 -10.69 17.38 -23.28
CA ALA A 28 -9.76 17.73 -22.20
C ALA A 28 -10.40 17.53 -20.82
N GLU A 29 -11.68 17.88 -20.67
CA GLU A 29 -12.43 17.64 -19.44
C GLU A 29 -12.62 16.16 -19.13
N GLU A 30 -12.93 15.34 -20.15
CA GLU A 30 -13.00 13.87 -20.00
C GLU A 30 -11.69 13.28 -19.48
N ILE A 31 -10.54 13.77 -19.99
CA ILE A 31 -9.22 13.31 -19.56
C ILE A 31 -8.93 13.80 -18.14
N ILE A 32 -9.19 15.08 -17.83
CA ILE A 32 -9.01 15.60 -16.47
C ILE A 32 -9.87 14.80 -15.47
N LYS A 33 -11.08 14.36 -15.83
CA LYS A 33 -11.92 13.50 -14.96
C LYS A 33 -11.22 12.20 -14.56
N THR A 34 -10.38 11.62 -15.42
CA THR A 34 -9.65 10.37 -15.08
C THR A 34 -8.53 10.59 -14.07
N PHE A 35 -8.21 11.83 -13.73
CA PHE A 35 -7.20 12.15 -12.70
C PHE A 35 -7.77 12.08 -11.27
N LYS A 36 -9.06 11.79 -11.09
CA LYS A 36 -9.64 11.56 -9.77
C LYS A 36 -8.88 10.44 -9.03
N ASP A 37 -8.61 10.65 -7.75
CA ASP A 37 -7.85 9.76 -6.87
C ASP A 37 -6.37 9.59 -7.25
N LYS A 38 -5.90 10.30 -8.29
CA LYS A 38 -4.51 10.35 -8.75
C LYS A 38 -3.80 11.59 -8.21
N TRP A 39 -2.49 11.51 -8.12
CA TRP A 39 -1.65 12.67 -7.89
C TRP A 39 -1.49 13.46 -9.18
N ILE A 40 -1.55 14.79 -9.06
CA ILE A 40 -1.31 15.70 -10.18
C ILE A 40 -0.21 16.69 -9.84
N TYR A 41 0.51 17.05 -10.89
CA TYR A 41 1.42 18.17 -10.97
C TYR A 41 0.74 19.25 -11.79
N VAL A 42 0.58 20.42 -11.19
CA VAL A 42 0.03 21.61 -11.84
C VAL A 42 1.15 22.60 -12.04
N ASN A 43 1.46 22.95 -13.28
CA ASN A 43 2.44 24.00 -13.60
C ASN A 43 1.73 25.16 -14.29
N PHE A 44 1.83 26.34 -13.70
CA PHE A 44 1.29 27.57 -14.23
C PHE A 44 2.44 28.42 -14.76
N ILE A 45 2.43 28.73 -16.05
CA ILE A 45 3.46 29.54 -16.71
C ILE A 45 2.80 30.75 -17.35
N THR A 46 3.23 31.94 -16.96
CA THR A 46 2.83 33.21 -17.58
C THR A 46 3.94 33.70 -18.49
N ASN A 47 3.60 33.89 -19.77
CA ASN A 47 4.46 34.50 -20.79
C ASN A 47 3.92 35.91 -21.11
N ILE A 48 4.74 36.94 -20.92
CA ILE A 48 4.40 38.33 -21.23
C ILE A 48 5.26 38.80 -22.40
N TYR A 49 4.62 39.24 -23.48
CA TYR A 49 5.30 39.81 -24.64
C TYR A 49 5.23 41.35 -24.60
N LYS A 50 6.38 42.03 -24.48
CA LYS A 50 6.46 43.50 -24.52
C LYS A 50 6.79 43.98 -25.94
N TYR A 51 6.44 45.25 -26.21
CA TYR A 51 6.53 45.88 -27.54
C TYR A 51 7.95 46.07 -28.13
N ASN A 52 9.00 45.53 -27.50
CA ASN A 52 10.41 45.72 -27.87
C ASN A 52 11.22 44.39 -27.82
N ASP A 53 10.61 43.25 -28.18
CA ASP A 53 11.23 41.90 -28.19
C ASP A 53 11.67 41.33 -26.82
N ASP A 54 11.49 42.04 -25.71
CA ASP A 54 11.67 41.47 -24.37
C ASP A 54 10.47 40.60 -23.96
N SER A 55 10.67 39.27 -23.94
CA SER A 55 9.75 38.31 -23.34
C SER A 55 10.15 37.98 -21.91
N SER A 56 9.22 38.05 -20.96
CA SER A 56 9.44 37.58 -19.58
C SER A 56 8.53 36.41 -19.25
N GLN A 57 9.09 35.40 -18.59
CA GLN A 57 8.37 34.21 -18.11
C GLN A 57 8.37 34.17 -16.58
N SER A 58 7.23 33.83 -16.00
CA SER A 58 7.09 33.53 -14.57
C SER A 58 6.30 32.23 -14.43
N GLY A 59 6.60 31.43 -13.40
CA GLY A 59 5.85 30.20 -13.19
C GLY A 59 5.76 29.78 -11.73
N ILE A 60 4.71 29.03 -11.43
CA ILE A 60 4.42 28.45 -10.13
C ILE A 60 4.00 27.00 -10.37
N TYR A 61 4.47 26.09 -9.53
CA TYR A 61 4.04 24.70 -9.58
C TYR A 61 3.45 24.25 -8.25
N SER A 62 2.51 23.32 -8.31
CA SER A 62 1.91 22.64 -7.16
C SER A 62 1.75 21.15 -7.44
N LYS A 63 1.71 20.35 -6.36
CA LYS A 63 1.56 18.88 -6.43
C LYS A 63 0.64 18.42 -5.31
N PHE A 64 -0.50 17.83 -5.67
CA PHE A 64 -1.47 17.32 -4.70
C PHE A 64 -2.26 16.13 -5.26
N ARG A 65 -2.85 15.34 -4.36
CA ARG A 65 -3.73 14.21 -4.73
C ARG A 65 -5.13 14.74 -4.97
N VAL A 66 -5.74 14.38 -6.10
CA VAL A 66 -7.08 14.85 -6.46
C VAL A 66 -8.13 14.03 -5.72
N ARG A 67 -8.97 14.71 -4.94
CA ARG A 67 -10.15 14.14 -4.29
C ARG A 67 -11.38 14.26 -5.18
N ASP A 68 -11.65 15.47 -5.67
CA ASP A 68 -12.86 15.77 -6.43
C ASP A 68 -12.57 16.71 -7.61
N ILE A 69 -13.37 16.56 -8.67
CA ILE A 69 -13.28 17.37 -9.88
C ILE A 69 -14.68 17.79 -10.29
N TYR A 70 -14.87 19.08 -10.56
CA TYR A 70 -16.14 19.66 -11.00
C TYR A 70 -15.93 20.50 -12.25
N PHE A 71 -16.85 20.35 -13.19
CA PHE A 71 -16.95 21.16 -14.40
C PHE A 71 -18.30 21.85 -14.39
N ASP A 72 -18.32 23.16 -14.59
CA ASP A 72 -19.52 23.91 -14.92
C ASP A 72 -19.31 24.66 -16.25
N ASP A 73 -20.34 25.33 -16.76
CA ASP A 73 -20.29 26.00 -18.07
C ASP A 73 -19.14 27.02 -18.18
N ASN A 74 -18.65 27.55 -17.05
CA ASN A 74 -17.71 28.66 -17.01
C ASN A 74 -16.38 28.33 -16.31
N SER A 75 -16.22 27.17 -15.69
CA SER A 75 -15.06 26.86 -14.85
C SER A 75 -14.72 25.38 -14.75
N ILE A 76 -13.46 25.13 -14.42
CA ILE A 76 -12.88 23.84 -14.05
C ILE A 76 -12.38 23.96 -12.62
N ARG A 77 -12.81 23.05 -11.73
CA ARG A 77 -12.43 23.05 -10.32
C ARG A 77 -11.88 21.68 -9.93
N ILE A 78 -10.68 21.67 -9.37
CA ILE A 78 -10.01 20.45 -8.87
C ILE A 78 -9.70 20.67 -7.39
N TYR A 79 -10.11 19.73 -6.55
CA TYR A 79 -9.88 19.77 -5.10
C TYR A 79 -9.05 18.56 -4.69
N GLY A 80 -8.12 18.77 -3.78
CA GLY A 80 -7.33 17.74 -3.13
C GLY A 80 -7.77 17.45 -1.70
N LEU A 81 -6.85 16.88 -0.93
CA LEU A 81 -7.13 16.42 0.43
C LEU A 81 -7.17 17.58 1.42
N GLU A 82 -6.22 18.51 1.32
CA GLU A 82 -6.18 19.71 2.15
C GLU A 82 -6.98 20.86 1.53
N ASP A 83 -7.45 21.80 2.36
CA ASP A 83 -8.16 22.99 1.89
C ASP A 83 -7.31 23.88 0.95
N SER A 84 -5.99 23.83 1.12
CA SER A 84 -4.99 24.49 0.25
C SER A 84 -4.82 23.82 -1.11
N ASP A 85 -5.17 22.54 -1.23
CA ASP A 85 -5.01 21.76 -2.45
C ASP A 85 -6.19 22.02 -3.38
N ARG A 86 -6.16 23.14 -4.10
CA ARG A 86 -7.24 23.50 -5.01
C ARG A 86 -6.74 24.22 -6.25
N LEU A 87 -7.34 23.88 -7.38
CA LEU A 87 -7.16 24.57 -8.64
C LEU A 87 -8.52 25.05 -9.14
N PHE A 88 -8.65 26.35 -9.35
CA PHE A 88 -9.84 26.96 -9.92
C PHE A 88 -9.45 27.69 -11.21
N LEU A 89 -10.03 27.27 -12.34
CA LEU A 89 -9.77 27.86 -13.65
C LEU A 89 -11.08 28.33 -14.26
N SER A 90 -11.11 29.57 -14.73
CA SER A 90 -12.21 30.06 -15.57
C SER A 90 -12.03 29.53 -16.98
N LYS A 91 -13.10 29.21 -17.71
CA LYS A 91 -13.06 28.90 -19.15
C LYS A 91 -13.02 30.17 -20.01
N ILE A 92 -13.26 31.32 -19.39
CA ILE A 92 -13.18 32.63 -20.05
C ILE A 92 -11.73 32.86 -20.49
N ASN A 93 -11.54 33.27 -21.75
CA ASN A 93 -10.23 33.48 -22.39
C ASN A 93 -9.39 32.21 -22.57
N LEU A 94 -9.94 31.01 -22.33
CA LEU A 94 -9.33 29.75 -22.74
C LEU A 94 -9.42 29.66 -24.27
N VAL A 95 -8.27 29.61 -24.93
CA VAL A 95 -8.19 29.65 -26.40
C VAL A 95 -7.68 28.36 -27.01
N GLN A 96 -7.04 27.47 -26.24
CA GLN A 96 -6.54 26.19 -26.75
C GLN A 96 -6.37 25.13 -25.66
N THR A 97 -6.63 23.88 -26.03
CA THR A 97 -6.43 22.68 -25.21
C THR A 97 -5.60 21.64 -25.95
N GLU A 98 -4.63 21.05 -25.27
CA GLU A 98 -3.75 20.01 -25.82
C GLU A 98 -3.56 18.87 -24.82
N CYS A 99 -3.14 17.68 -25.30
CA CYS A 99 -2.92 16.51 -24.47
C CYS A 99 -1.75 15.63 -24.97
N SER A 100 -1.17 14.84 -24.06
CA SER A 100 -0.18 13.80 -24.35
C SER A 100 -0.80 12.56 -25.01
N ILE A 101 0.04 11.73 -25.63
CA ILE A 101 -0.37 10.47 -26.27
C ILE A 101 -0.92 9.50 -25.23
N GLU A 102 -0.28 9.48 -24.06
CA GLU A 102 -0.60 8.62 -22.93
C GLU A 102 -1.82 9.10 -22.14
N LEU A 103 -2.39 10.26 -22.50
CA LEU A 103 -3.54 10.88 -21.82
C LEU A 103 -3.27 11.21 -20.33
N ASP A 104 -2.00 11.36 -19.98
CA ASP A 104 -1.52 11.65 -18.62
C ASP A 104 -1.22 13.15 -18.39
N GLU A 105 -1.35 13.98 -19.43
CA GLU A 105 -1.04 15.41 -19.37
C GLU A 105 -2.04 16.22 -20.21
N VAL A 106 -2.61 17.27 -19.62
CA VAL A 106 -3.47 18.24 -20.31
C VAL A 106 -2.87 19.63 -20.18
N LYS A 107 -2.74 20.34 -21.30
CA LYS A 107 -2.30 21.73 -21.36
C LYS A 107 -3.47 22.63 -21.73
N LEU A 108 -3.66 23.68 -20.94
CA LEU A 108 -4.67 24.72 -21.13
C LEU A 108 -3.97 26.04 -21.45
N ILE A 109 -4.35 26.71 -22.53
CA ILE A 109 -3.75 28.00 -22.92
C ILE A 109 -4.80 29.10 -22.85
N TYR A 110 -4.51 30.08 -22.01
CA TYR A 110 -5.27 31.31 -21.86
C TYR A 110 -4.57 32.44 -22.59
N LYS A 111 -5.34 33.29 -23.26
CA LYS A 111 -4.80 34.49 -23.91
C LYS A 111 -5.59 35.71 -23.54
N GLU A 112 -4.90 36.71 -22.99
CA GLU A 112 -5.45 38.02 -22.72
C GLU A 112 -4.49 39.10 -23.21
N LYS A 113 -4.87 39.81 -24.28
CA LYS A 113 -4.05 40.84 -24.95
C LYS A 113 -2.64 40.31 -25.30
N ASN A 114 -1.62 40.73 -24.54
CA ASN A 114 -0.20 40.41 -24.74
C ASN A 114 0.34 39.35 -23.76
N MET A 115 -0.55 38.73 -22.99
CA MET A 115 -0.21 37.73 -21.98
C MET A 115 -0.78 36.37 -22.39
N PHE A 116 0.06 35.35 -22.29
CA PHE A 116 -0.34 33.95 -22.41
C PHE A 116 -0.12 33.26 -21.07
N ASN A 117 -1.13 32.54 -20.58
CA ASN A 117 -0.93 31.62 -19.46
C ASN A 117 -1.07 30.20 -19.97
N GLU A 118 -0.05 29.39 -19.72
CA GLU A 118 -0.03 27.97 -20.01
C GLU A 118 -0.15 27.22 -18.69
N ILE A 119 -1.17 26.38 -18.58
CA ILE A 119 -1.42 25.56 -17.40
C ILE A 119 -1.30 24.12 -17.80
N TYR A 120 -0.33 23.42 -17.22
CA TYR A 120 -0.14 21.99 -17.40
C TYR A 120 -0.74 21.29 -16.19
N ILE A 121 -1.62 20.33 -16.42
CA ILE A 121 -2.17 19.42 -15.42
C ILE A 121 -1.70 18.03 -15.83
N LYS A 122 -0.74 17.49 -15.09
CA LYS A 122 -0.08 16.23 -15.41
C LYS A 122 -0.28 15.24 -14.28
N MET A 123 -0.59 13.99 -14.59
CA MET A 123 -0.47 12.91 -13.62
C MET A 123 0.95 12.87 -13.10
N TYR A 124 1.06 12.94 -11.79
CA TYR A 124 2.32 12.94 -11.07
C TYR A 124 2.37 11.71 -10.21
N LEU A 125 3.53 11.08 -10.14
CA LEU A 125 3.77 9.99 -9.20
C LEU A 125 4.59 10.56 -8.03
N PRO A 126 4.03 10.63 -6.81
CA PRO A 126 4.69 11.16 -5.64
C PRO A 126 5.82 10.25 -5.14
N ASN A 127 6.74 10.81 -4.37
CA ASN A 127 7.78 10.02 -3.69
C ASN A 127 7.21 9.20 -2.53
N MET A 128 7.98 8.21 -2.05
CA MET A 128 7.55 7.27 -1.01
C MET A 128 6.93 7.91 0.22
N GLU A 129 7.52 8.97 0.77
CA GLU A 129 7.00 9.65 1.96
C GLU A 129 5.55 10.12 1.79
N ARG A 130 5.21 10.66 0.61
CA ARG A 130 3.83 11.08 0.29
C ARG A 130 2.89 9.91 0.02
N ARG A 131 3.42 8.75 -0.40
CA ARG A 131 2.62 7.54 -0.63
C ARG A 131 2.35 6.75 0.65
N LEU A 132 3.16 6.90 1.69
CA LEU A 132 2.88 6.32 3.00
C LEU A 132 1.54 6.81 3.57
N HIS A 133 1.18 8.07 3.30
CA HIS A 133 -0.14 8.59 3.66
C HIS A 133 -1.28 7.85 2.96
N GLU A 134 -1.08 7.29 1.75
CA GLU A 134 -2.12 6.49 1.08
C GLU A 134 -2.37 5.17 1.83
N ILE A 135 -1.32 4.61 2.45
CA ILE A 135 -1.45 3.43 3.31
C ILE A 135 -2.17 3.84 4.60
N GLU A 136 -1.76 4.93 5.24
CA GLU A 136 -2.37 5.45 6.48
C GLU A 136 -3.86 5.74 6.31
N GLU A 137 -4.22 6.51 5.29
CA GLU A 137 -5.58 7.00 5.04
C GLU A 137 -6.49 5.98 4.33
N SER A 138 -5.99 4.78 4.05
CA SER A 138 -6.78 3.74 3.35
C SER A 138 -8.05 3.41 4.14
N LYS A 139 -9.20 3.59 3.50
CA LYS A 139 -10.52 3.25 4.04
C LYS A 139 -10.99 1.84 3.69
N ASN A 140 -10.16 1.10 2.95
CA ASN A 140 -10.40 -0.27 2.51
C ASN A 140 -9.35 -1.22 3.10
N HIS A 141 -9.66 -2.51 3.15
CA HIS A 141 -8.65 -3.53 3.47
C HIS A 141 -7.55 -3.49 2.40
N LEU A 142 -6.30 -3.46 2.79
CA LEU A 142 -5.18 -3.17 1.89
C LEU A 142 -4.11 -4.25 1.97
N ILE A 143 -3.69 -4.78 0.81
CA ILE A 143 -2.48 -5.62 0.67
C ILE A 143 -1.32 -4.74 0.21
N ILE A 144 -0.17 -4.89 0.87
CA ILE A 144 1.09 -4.22 0.55
C ILE A 144 2.16 -5.29 0.35
N THR A 145 2.87 -5.24 -0.78
CA THR A 145 3.85 -6.25 -1.20
C THR A 145 5.27 -5.69 -1.28
N GLU A 146 6.27 -6.55 -1.48
CA GLU A 146 7.69 -6.17 -1.55
C GLU A 146 8.06 -5.46 -2.87
N GLY A 147 7.55 -5.96 -3.98
CA GLY A 147 7.87 -5.56 -5.33
C GLY A 147 6.66 -5.03 -6.11
N LYS A 148 6.97 -4.22 -7.13
CA LYS A 148 5.99 -3.66 -8.08
C LYS A 148 5.30 -4.72 -8.96
N THR A 149 5.80 -5.96 -8.99
CA THR A 149 5.22 -7.06 -9.76
C THR A 149 4.23 -7.89 -8.95
N ASP A 150 4.42 -7.98 -7.63
CA ASP A 150 3.64 -8.89 -6.79
C ASP A 150 2.17 -8.50 -6.72
N TRP A 151 1.88 -7.21 -6.51
CA TRP A 151 0.49 -6.72 -6.46
C TRP A 151 -0.25 -7.01 -7.77
N LYS A 152 0.44 -7.01 -8.92
CA LYS A 152 -0.15 -7.32 -10.23
C LYS A 152 -0.54 -8.79 -10.32
N HIS A 153 0.35 -9.68 -9.89
CA HIS A 153 0.11 -11.11 -9.88
C HIS A 153 -1.02 -11.48 -8.91
N LEU A 154 -0.99 -10.96 -7.68
CA LEU A 154 -2.04 -11.19 -6.68
C LEU A 154 -3.38 -10.61 -7.13
N LYS A 155 -3.40 -9.38 -7.66
CA LYS A 155 -4.64 -8.75 -8.16
C LYS A 155 -5.25 -9.56 -9.30
N ASN A 156 -4.47 -9.97 -10.29
CA ASN A 156 -4.95 -10.83 -11.37
C ASN A 156 -5.46 -12.19 -10.85
N ALA A 157 -4.71 -12.81 -9.93
CA ALA A 157 -5.11 -14.08 -9.33
C ALA A 157 -6.45 -13.96 -8.59
N LEU A 158 -6.62 -12.93 -7.76
CA LEU A 158 -7.88 -12.70 -7.05
C LEU A 158 -9.05 -12.49 -8.02
N LEU A 159 -8.86 -11.70 -9.08
CA LEU A 159 -9.88 -11.46 -10.09
C LEU A 159 -10.30 -12.76 -10.79
N LYS A 160 -9.34 -13.59 -11.23
CA LYS A 160 -9.62 -14.88 -11.86
C LYS A 160 -10.30 -15.86 -10.90
N LEU A 161 -9.80 -15.98 -9.66
CA LEU A 161 -10.38 -16.87 -8.65
C LEU A 161 -11.80 -16.46 -8.25
N LYS A 162 -12.09 -15.14 -8.16
CA LYS A 162 -13.45 -14.62 -7.97
C LYS A 162 -14.37 -14.97 -9.14
N ALA A 163 -13.89 -14.87 -10.37
CA ALA A 163 -14.64 -15.29 -11.55
C ALA A 163 -14.95 -16.81 -11.54
N GLU A 164 -14.10 -17.61 -10.89
CA GLU A 164 -14.33 -19.04 -10.63
C GLU A 164 -15.23 -19.32 -9.40
N GLY A 165 -15.73 -18.29 -8.73
CA GLY A 165 -16.60 -18.39 -7.56
C GLY A 165 -15.88 -18.54 -6.22
N LYS A 166 -14.54 -18.40 -6.19
CA LYS A 166 -13.72 -18.50 -4.97
C LYS A 166 -13.41 -17.12 -4.39
N PHE A 167 -13.25 -17.03 -3.07
CA PHE A 167 -12.81 -15.80 -2.37
C PHE A 167 -13.66 -14.54 -2.64
N ASN A 168 -14.94 -14.70 -2.99
CA ASN A 168 -15.85 -13.58 -3.25
C ASN A 168 -16.08 -12.68 -2.02
N GLN A 169 -15.86 -13.22 -0.83
CA GLN A 169 -15.95 -12.49 0.44
C GLN A 169 -14.77 -11.53 0.70
N LEU A 170 -13.65 -11.68 -0.02
CA LEU A 170 -12.48 -10.82 0.18
C LEU A 170 -12.71 -9.48 -0.50
N ASP A 171 -13.07 -8.46 0.27
CA ASP A 171 -13.12 -7.07 -0.19
C ASP A 171 -11.79 -6.38 0.14
N ILE A 172 -10.87 -6.38 -0.83
CA ILE A 172 -9.47 -5.98 -0.62
C ILE A 172 -8.96 -5.18 -1.82
N ASP A 173 -8.26 -4.09 -1.51
CA ASP A 173 -7.45 -3.31 -2.43
C ASP A 173 -5.96 -3.67 -2.34
N PHE A 174 -5.24 -3.32 -3.39
CA PHE A 174 -3.78 -3.47 -3.46
C PHE A 174 -3.11 -2.11 -3.45
N PHE A 175 -1.99 -1.99 -2.72
CA PHE A 175 -1.14 -0.82 -2.80
C PHE A 175 -0.30 -0.88 -4.09
N GLU A 176 -0.78 -0.24 -5.15
CA GLU A 176 -0.19 -0.30 -6.49
C GLU A 176 0.96 0.69 -6.67
N TYR A 177 2.12 0.22 -7.10
CA TYR A 177 3.28 1.08 -7.37
C TYR A 177 4.18 0.52 -8.48
N GLU A 178 5.02 1.39 -9.06
CA GLU A 178 6.04 1.06 -10.05
C GLU A 178 7.45 1.48 -9.55
N ASP A 179 8.37 1.84 -10.45
CA ASP A 179 9.77 2.15 -10.18
C ASP A 179 10.00 3.34 -9.22
N GLU A 180 8.99 4.16 -8.98
CA GLU A 180 9.04 5.28 -8.04
C GLU A 180 9.09 4.87 -6.57
N VAL A 181 8.75 3.60 -6.27
CA VAL A 181 8.74 3.05 -4.91
C VAL A 181 9.81 1.97 -4.79
N GLN A 182 10.87 2.29 -4.06
CA GLN A 182 11.82 1.30 -3.58
C GLN A 182 11.32 0.73 -2.25
N MET A 183 10.43 -0.24 -2.36
CA MET A 183 9.92 -0.98 -1.23
C MET A 183 10.99 -2.01 -0.82
N GLY A 184 11.00 -3.24 -1.34
CA GLY A 184 11.97 -4.23 -0.86
C GLY A 184 11.75 -4.61 0.61
N ASN A 185 12.33 -5.73 1.04
CA ASN A 185 12.05 -6.32 2.35
C ASN A 185 12.24 -5.38 3.55
N ASP A 186 13.35 -4.64 3.62
CA ASP A 186 13.65 -3.78 4.76
C ASP A 186 12.70 -2.58 4.88
N VAL A 187 12.26 -2.00 3.75
CA VAL A 187 11.31 -0.87 3.78
C VAL A 187 9.91 -1.37 4.07
N LEU A 188 9.48 -2.47 3.44
CA LEU A 188 8.17 -3.08 3.69
C LEU A 188 8.01 -3.39 5.18
N LYS A 189 9.04 -3.99 5.79
CA LYS A 189 9.06 -4.28 7.22
C LYS A 189 8.98 -3.02 8.07
N ARG A 190 9.74 -1.97 7.75
CA ARG A 190 9.69 -0.70 8.49
C ARG A 190 8.29 -0.07 8.41
N ILE A 191 7.64 -0.12 7.26
CA ILE A 191 6.27 0.38 7.08
C ILE A 191 5.30 -0.46 7.90
N CYS A 192 5.39 -1.80 7.83
CA CYS A 192 4.58 -2.70 8.65
C CYS A 192 4.66 -2.34 10.14
N SER A 193 5.88 -2.20 10.68
CA SER A 193 6.09 -1.83 12.08
C SER A 193 5.62 -0.41 12.43
N TYR A 194 5.65 0.52 11.47
CA TYR A 194 5.17 1.88 11.68
C TYR A 194 3.65 1.96 11.67
N GLN A 195 2.98 1.28 10.73
CA GLN A 195 1.53 1.24 10.63
C GLN A 195 0.90 0.54 11.85
N SER A 196 1.58 -0.41 12.47
CA SER A 196 1.08 -1.07 13.68
C SER A 196 1.12 -0.17 14.93
N LEU A 197 1.75 1.00 14.88
CA LEU A 197 1.74 1.99 15.97
C LEU A 197 0.43 2.79 16.04
N PHE A 198 -0.33 2.85 14.95
CA PHE A 198 -1.56 3.65 14.85
C PHE A 198 -2.78 2.74 14.72
N GLU A 199 -3.91 3.19 15.22
CA GLU A 199 -5.20 2.50 15.05
C GLU A 199 -5.59 2.50 13.56
N ASN A 200 -5.88 1.32 13.01
CA ASN A 200 -6.31 1.17 11.62
C ASN A 200 -7.74 0.62 11.59
N GLU A 201 -8.68 1.36 11.02
CA GLU A 201 -10.08 0.90 10.91
C GLU A 201 -10.18 -0.38 10.05
N LYS A 202 -9.33 -0.51 9.03
CA LYS A 202 -9.28 -1.63 8.10
C LYS A 202 -7.97 -2.41 8.19
N LEU A 203 -8.02 -3.64 7.68
CA LEU A 203 -6.87 -4.53 7.63
C LEU A 203 -5.76 -3.97 6.73
N LYS A 204 -4.52 -4.07 7.20
CA LYS A 204 -3.30 -3.85 6.41
C LYS A 204 -2.48 -5.13 6.44
N ILE A 205 -2.36 -5.80 5.30
CA ILE A 205 -1.70 -7.10 5.17
C ILE A 205 -0.42 -6.93 4.35
N PHE A 206 0.72 -7.15 4.99
CA PHE A 206 2.05 -7.04 4.39
C PHE A 206 2.53 -8.42 3.93
N ILE A 207 2.84 -8.58 2.64
CA ILE A 207 3.23 -9.87 2.06
C ILE A 207 4.68 -9.79 1.57
N PHE A 208 5.51 -10.70 2.10
CA PHE A 208 6.92 -10.83 1.78
C PHE A 208 7.17 -12.03 0.85
N ASP A 209 8.13 -11.91 -0.06
CA ASP A 209 8.67 -13.08 -0.78
C ASP A 209 9.38 -14.03 0.21
N SER A 210 9.56 -15.29 -0.18
CA SER A 210 10.25 -16.29 0.65
C SER A 210 11.74 -16.41 0.30
N ASP A 211 12.30 -15.48 -0.46
CA ASP A 211 13.70 -15.51 -0.89
C ASP A 211 14.69 -15.01 0.18
N ASP A 212 14.22 -14.27 1.19
CA ASP A 212 15.02 -13.80 2.33
C ASP A 212 14.89 -14.71 3.57
N LYS A 213 15.99 -15.40 3.89
CA LYS A 213 16.10 -16.30 5.05
C LYS A 213 15.85 -15.59 6.39
N LYS A 214 16.17 -14.30 6.52
CA LYS A 214 15.94 -13.52 7.74
C LYS A 214 14.44 -13.30 7.96
N ILE A 215 13.71 -12.90 6.92
CA ILE A 215 12.25 -12.73 6.97
C ILE A 215 11.56 -14.08 7.23
N ASN A 216 12.01 -15.15 6.55
CA ASN A 216 11.50 -16.51 6.77
C ASN A 216 11.68 -16.97 8.22
N ASN A 217 12.82 -16.67 8.85
CA ASN A 217 13.06 -17.03 10.25
C ASN A 217 12.14 -16.28 11.22
N GLU A 218 11.78 -15.03 10.91
CA GLU A 218 10.87 -14.23 11.73
C GLU A 218 9.42 -14.75 11.66
N HIS A 219 9.02 -15.34 10.54
CA HIS A 219 7.68 -15.94 10.35
C HIS A 219 7.64 -17.45 10.62
N ARG A 220 8.72 -18.01 11.15
CA ARG A 220 8.86 -19.46 11.27
C ARG A 220 7.80 -20.05 12.20
N GLY A 221 6.99 -20.96 11.66
CA GLY A 221 5.95 -21.65 12.42
C GLY A 221 4.60 -20.93 12.45
N HIS A 222 4.49 -19.79 11.76
CA HIS A 222 3.26 -19.01 11.68
C HIS A 222 2.87 -18.78 10.22
N ASP A 223 1.61 -19.01 9.87
CA ASP A 223 1.10 -18.69 8.53
C ASP A 223 1.02 -17.15 8.32
N TYR A 224 0.89 -16.40 9.41
CA TYR A 224 0.95 -14.94 9.48
C TYR A 224 1.25 -14.48 10.90
N ILE A 225 1.72 -13.24 11.04
CA ILE A 225 1.96 -12.54 12.31
C ILE A 225 0.95 -11.41 12.43
N TYR A 226 0.31 -11.28 13.58
CA TYR A 226 -0.47 -10.09 13.96
C TYR A 226 0.44 -9.09 14.68
N HIS A 227 0.56 -7.88 14.15
CA HIS A 227 1.40 -6.81 14.72
C HIS A 227 0.63 -5.86 15.63
N GLY A 228 -0.68 -6.07 15.78
CA GLY A 228 -1.57 -5.13 16.44
C GLY A 228 -2.19 -4.11 15.48
N ASN A 229 -3.27 -3.46 15.91
CA ASN A 229 -3.99 -2.41 15.20
C ASN A 229 -4.39 -2.83 13.77
N ASN A 230 -4.96 -4.02 13.61
CA ASN A 230 -5.38 -4.57 12.32
C ASN A 230 -4.25 -4.67 11.27
N VAL A 231 -2.99 -4.69 11.72
CA VAL A 231 -1.81 -4.91 10.86
C VAL A 231 -1.34 -6.36 10.97
N TYR A 232 -1.18 -7.00 9.82
CA TYR A 232 -0.74 -8.38 9.69
C TYR A 232 0.42 -8.48 8.70
N SER A 233 1.29 -9.47 8.88
CA SER A 233 2.25 -9.86 7.86
C SER A 233 2.24 -11.36 7.59
N LEU A 234 2.57 -11.75 6.36
CA LEU A 234 2.86 -13.13 6.01
C LEU A 234 4.00 -13.23 5.00
N VAL A 235 4.62 -14.39 4.95
CA VAL A 235 5.54 -14.78 3.88
C VAL A 235 4.75 -15.63 2.88
N LEU A 236 5.04 -15.48 1.59
CA LEU A 236 4.42 -16.30 0.56
C LEU A 236 4.50 -17.79 0.92
N PRO A 237 3.35 -18.51 1.02
CA PRO A 237 3.36 -19.95 1.24
C PRO A 237 4.06 -20.66 0.08
N ILE A 238 4.70 -21.80 0.38
CA ILE A 238 5.45 -22.56 -0.62
C ILE A 238 4.48 -23.46 -1.41
N PRO A 239 4.29 -23.26 -2.72
CA PRO A 239 3.44 -24.14 -3.50
C PRO A 239 4.11 -25.50 -3.68
N LYS A 240 3.30 -26.54 -3.88
CA LYS A 240 3.76 -27.94 -3.94
C LYS A 240 4.90 -28.19 -4.92
N HIS A 241 4.90 -27.51 -6.08
CA HIS A 241 5.97 -27.64 -7.09
C HIS A 241 7.28 -26.92 -6.74
N ARG A 242 7.33 -26.21 -5.60
CA ARG A 242 8.51 -25.48 -5.10
C ARG A 242 9.00 -25.98 -3.74
N GLU A 243 8.46 -27.06 -3.19
CA GLU A 243 8.92 -27.62 -1.90
C GLU A 243 10.43 -27.92 -1.86
N ALA A 244 10.99 -28.36 -2.99
CA ALA A 244 12.43 -28.63 -3.12
C ALA A 244 13.28 -27.36 -3.30
N THR A 245 12.66 -26.22 -3.62
CA THR A 245 13.31 -24.93 -3.88
C THR A 245 12.50 -23.81 -3.20
N PRO A 246 12.45 -23.77 -1.86
CA PRO A 246 11.49 -22.94 -1.13
C PRO A 246 11.84 -21.45 -1.12
N LEU A 247 13.05 -21.06 -1.55
CA LEU A 247 13.44 -19.66 -1.66
C LEU A 247 12.86 -19.09 -2.96
N ILE A 248 11.64 -18.58 -2.87
CA ILE A 248 10.82 -18.20 -4.02
C ILE A 248 10.45 -16.72 -4.01
N SER A 249 10.30 -16.16 -5.22
CA SER A 249 9.58 -14.90 -5.47
C SER A 249 8.16 -15.19 -5.97
N ILE A 250 7.27 -14.19 -5.98
CA ILE A 250 5.89 -14.35 -6.45
C ILE A 250 5.77 -15.03 -7.83
N GLU A 251 6.68 -14.78 -8.76
CA GLU A 251 6.60 -15.37 -10.10
C GLU A 251 6.88 -16.89 -10.10
N ASN A 252 7.49 -17.43 -9.04
CA ASN A 252 7.68 -18.88 -8.89
C ASN A 252 6.40 -19.64 -8.54
N TYR A 253 5.28 -18.94 -8.29
CA TYR A 253 3.96 -19.56 -8.15
C TYR A 253 3.48 -20.20 -9.45
N TYR A 254 3.95 -19.70 -10.59
CA TYR A 254 3.72 -20.31 -11.89
C TYR A 254 4.63 -21.52 -12.10
N GLN A 255 4.17 -22.47 -12.90
CA GLN A 255 4.97 -23.62 -13.33
C GLN A 255 6.14 -23.16 -14.20
N ASP A 256 7.22 -23.94 -14.25
CA ASP A 256 8.37 -23.64 -15.12
C ASP A 256 7.95 -23.46 -16.58
N SER A 257 6.99 -24.24 -17.09
CA SER A 257 6.47 -24.07 -18.45
C SER A 257 5.77 -22.73 -18.66
N GLU A 258 5.06 -22.23 -17.65
CA GLU A 258 4.32 -20.97 -17.69
C GLU A 258 5.25 -19.76 -17.55
N ILE A 259 6.24 -19.82 -16.66
CA ILE A 259 7.32 -18.81 -16.54
C ILE A 259 8.04 -18.65 -17.88
N LYS A 260 8.24 -19.76 -18.59
CA LYS A 260 8.95 -19.80 -19.89
C LYS A 260 8.07 -19.43 -21.09
N THR A 261 6.84 -18.95 -20.85
CA THR A 261 5.95 -18.44 -21.90
C THR A 261 6.61 -17.30 -22.65
N LYS A 262 6.55 -17.35 -23.98
CA LYS A 262 7.18 -16.36 -24.86
C LYS A 262 6.21 -15.26 -25.24
N ASP A 263 6.72 -14.04 -25.32
CA ASP A 263 6.02 -12.91 -25.93
C ASP A 263 6.13 -12.92 -27.47
N ALA A 264 5.53 -11.91 -28.11
CA ALA A 264 5.57 -11.74 -29.56
C ALA A 264 6.99 -11.54 -30.14
N ASP A 265 7.93 -11.04 -29.32
CA ASP A 265 9.33 -10.87 -29.67
C ASP A 265 10.17 -12.12 -29.33
N HIS A 266 9.52 -13.23 -29.00
CA HIS A 266 10.12 -14.49 -28.56
C HIS A 266 10.97 -14.42 -27.28
N ARG A 267 10.77 -13.38 -26.46
CA ARG A 267 11.39 -13.22 -25.14
C ARG A 267 10.57 -13.95 -24.08
N ARG A 268 11.24 -14.40 -23.02
CA ARG A 268 10.62 -15.06 -21.85
C ARG A 268 11.41 -14.77 -20.59
N LEU A 269 10.85 -15.13 -19.43
CA LEU A 269 11.65 -15.28 -18.22
C LEU A 269 12.49 -16.55 -18.32
N TYR A 270 13.68 -16.51 -17.71
CA TYR A 270 14.57 -17.65 -17.61
C TYR A 270 14.78 -18.06 -16.16
N LEU A 271 15.11 -19.32 -15.92
CA LEU A 271 15.48 -19.82 -14.59
C LEU A 271 16.99 -20.05 -14.51
N ALA A 272 17.58 -19.86 -13.34
CA ALA A 272 19.01 -20.05 -13.14
C ALA A 272 19.49 -21.47 -13.47
N ASN A 273 18.68 -22.50 -13.20
CA ASN A 273 18.97 -23.89 -13.55
C ASN A 273 19.08 -24.16 -15.07
N GLU A 274 18.67 -23.22 -15.91
CA GLU A 274 18.84 -23.31 -17.36
C GLU A 274 20.26 -22.98 -17.80
N PHE A 275 21.12 -22.48 -16.89
CA PHE A 275 22.47 -22.07 -17.17
C PHE A 275 23.48 -22.82 -16.31
N ASP A 276 24.65 -23.08 -16.89
CA ASP A 276 25.81 -23.51 -16.14
C ASP A 276 26.30 -22.36 -15.24
N LEU A 277 26.37 -22.58 -13.92
CA LEU A 277 26.67 -21.53 -12.94
C LEU A 277 28.08 -20.93 -13.12
N ALA A 278 29.04 -21.73 -13.61
CA ALA A 278 30.42 -21.30 -13.80
C ALA A 278 30.60 -20.44 -15.05
N THR A 279 30.07 -20.90 -16.19
CA THR A 279 30.26 -20.29 -17.51
C THR A 279 29.15 -19.30 -17.88
N GLY A 280 27.97 -19.44 -17.28
CA GLY A 280 26.77 -18.70 -17.66
C GLY A 280 26.16 -19.15 -18.99
N LYS A 281 26.61 -20.27 -19.57
CA LYS A 281 26.08 -20.81 -20.83
C LYS A 281 24.76 -21.54 -20.59
N HIS A 282 23.78 -21.33 -21.47
CA HIS A 282 22.51 -22.05 -21.39
C HIS A 282 22.73 -23.54 -21.72
N SER A 283 22.07 -24.42 -20.97
CA SER A 283 22.23 -25.88 -21.05
C SER A 283 21.69 -26.52 -22.34
N ILE A 284 20.99 -25.75 -23.19
CA ILE A 284 20.28 -26.26 -24.38
C ILE A 284 20.59 -25.37 -25.58
N PHE A 285 20.47 -24.05 -25.43
CA PHE A 285 20.75 -23.11 -26.52
C PHE A 285 22.24 -22.77 -26.55
N GLU A 286 22.93 -23.17 -27.62
CA GLU A 286 24.39 -23.07 -27.69
C GLU A 286 24.92 -21.64 -27.71
N ASP A 287 24.12 -20.70 -28.21
CA ASP A 287 24.43 -19.29 -28.41
C ASP A 287 23.80 -18.37 -27.36
N VAL A 288 23.23 -18.93 -26.29
CA VAL A 288 22.57 -18.16 -25.22
C VAL A 288 23.37 -18.19 -23.94
N TYR A 289 23.57 -17.01 -23.35
CA TYR A 289 24.41 -16.82 -22.18
C TYR A 289 23.81 -15.82 -21.19
N THR A 290 24.18 -15.90 -19.92
CA THR A 290 23.84 -14.91 -18.90
C THR A 290 25.04 -14.54 -18.04
N LEU A 291 25.03 -13.30 -17.52
CA LEU A 291 26.01 -12.81 -16.56
C LEU A 291 25.55 -12.93 -15.10
N LEU A 292 24.31 -13.39 -14.86
CA LEU A 292 23.64 -13.23 -13.56
C LEU A 292 23.65 -14.47 -12.66
N VAL A 293 24.17 -15.59 -13.15
CA VAL A 293 24.32 -16.80 -12.35
C VAL A 293 25.70 -16.91 -11.74
N ASN A 294 25.78 -17.48 -10.54
CA ASN A 294 27.00 -17.91 -9.87
C ASN A 294 26.68 -19.09 -8.93
N ASP A 295 27.70 -19.58 -8.22
CA ASP A 295 27.64 -20.72 -7.29
C ASP A 295 26.69 -20.51 -6.10
N LYS A 296 26.29 -19.27 -5.81
CA LYS A 296 25.34 -18.91 -4.75
C LYS A 296 23.92 -18.64 -5.26
N THR A 297 23.70 -18.69 -6.58
CA THR A 297 22.38 -18.42 -7.16
C THR A 297 21.46 -19.61 -6.92
N GLU A 298 20.30 -19.35 -6.33
CA GLU A 298 19.25 -20.36 -6.18
C GLU A 298 18.78 -20.87 -7.54
N ILE A 299 18.57 -22.18 -7.67
CA ILE A 299 18.32 -22.81 -8.97
C ILE A 299 17.02 -22.35 -9.65
N ASN A 300 16.03 -21.95 -8.85
CA ASN A 300 14.75 -21.39 -9.28
C ASN A 300 14.74 -19.86 -9.37
N HIS A 301 15.89 -19.21 -9.17
CA HIS A 301 16.02 -17.76 -9.34
C HIS A 301 15.65 -17.35 -10.76
N ILE A 302 14.81 -16.34 -10.89
CA ILE A 302 14.34 -15.82 -12.17
C ILE A 302 15.34 -14.82 -12.72
N ILE A 303 15.74 -15.05 -13.96
CA ILE A 303 16.59 -14.18 -14.75
C ILE A 303 15.72 -13.48 -15.78
N ASP A 304 15.54 -12.18 -15.59
CA ASP A 304 14.61 -11.35 -16.35
C ASP A 304 15.34 -10.25 -17.16
N ASN A 305 16.67 -10.21 -17.08
CA ASN A 305 17.51 -9.33 -17.87
C ASN A 305 18.89 -9.96 -18.12
N LYS A 306 19.70 -9.33 -18.97
CA LYS A 306 21.08 -9.72 -19.30
C LYS A 306 21.23 -11.20 -19.72
N VAL A 307 20.21 -11.75 -20.39
CA VAL A 307 20.31 -13.00 -21.13
C VAL A 307 20.57 -12.64 -22.57
N TYR A 308 21.72 -13.04 -23.10
CA TYR A 308 22.20 -12.60 -24.40
C TYR A 308 22.26 -13.73 -25.41
N LYS A 309 21.86 -13.42 -26.64
CA LYS A 309 22.23 -14.22 -27.81
C LYS A 309 23.56 -13.73 -28.36
N ILE A 310 24.56 -14.62 -28.47
CA ILE A 310 25.91 -14.30 -28.95
C ILE A 310 26.36 -15.40 -29.92
N ASN A 311 26.63 -15.01 -31.16
CA ASN A 311 27.09 -15.93 -32.22
C ASN A 311 28.62 -16.11 -32.25
N ASP A 312 29.35 -15.32 -31.47
CA ASP A 312 30.80 -15.38 -31.38
C ASP A 312 31.26 -16.49 -30.41
N LYS A 313 32.50 -16.93 -30.53
CA LYS A 313 33.08 -17.91 -29.62
C LYS A 313 33.23 -17.33 -28.21
N ILE A 314 32.50 -17.88 -27.25
CA ILE A 314 32.60 -17.55 -25.82
C ILE A 314 33.39 -18.65 -25.09
N ASN A 315 34.50 -18.27 -24.43
CA ASN A 315 35.26 -19.18 -23.58
C ASN A 315 35.01 -18.92 -22.09
N ASN A 316 34.67 -17.68 -21.71
CA ASN A 316 34.45 -17.29 -20.32
C ASN A 316 33.48 -16.10 -20.20
N LYS A 317 33.06 -15.76 -18.97
CA LYS A 317 32.11 -14.65 -18.71
C LYS A 317 32.61 -13.26 -19.12
N LYS A 318 33.93 -13.01 -19.15
CA LYS A 318 34.48 -11.73 -19.64
C LYS A 318 34.23 -11.57 -21.15
N ASP A 319 34.25 -12.67 -21.90
CA ASP A 319 33.96 -12.64 -23.33
C ASP A 319 32.51 -12.21 -23.57
N ILE A 320 31.56 -12.69 -22.74
CA ILE A 320 30.15 -12.24 -22.77
C ILE A 320 30.06 -10.74 -22.46
N PHE A 321 30.73 -10.28 -21.41
CA PHE A 321 30.69 -8.88 -20.99
C PHE A 321 31.23 -7.93 -22.07
N ASN A 322 32.35 -8.28 -22.70
CA ASN A 322 33.01 -7.47 -23.73
C ASN A 322 32.37 -7.58 -25.12
N ASN A 323 31.43 -8.49 -25.32
CA ASN A 323 30.81 -8.70 -26.62
C ASN A 323 29.89 -7.51 -26.98
N ASN A 324 30.13 -6.86 -28.13
CA ASN A 324 29.37 -5.71 -28.60
C ASN A 324 28.14 -6.09 -29.45
N THR A 325 28.01 -7.34 -29.87
CA THR A 325 26.87 -7.86 -30.64
C THR A 325 25.77 -8.45 -29.75
N LYS A 326 26.01 -8.53 -28.44
CA LYS A 326 25.06 -9.07 -27.46
C LYS A 326 23.73 -8.32 -27.49
N THR A 327 22.64 -9.07 -27.61
CA THR A 327 21.26 -8.54 -27.55
C THR A 327 20.51 -9.22 -26.42
N ASN A 328 19.90 -8.44 -25.53
CA ASN A 328 19.10 -9.00 -24.43
C ASN A 328 17.83 -9.65 -24.99
N ILE A 329 17.61 -10.92 -24.67
CA ILE A 329 16.45 -11.71 -25.08
C ILE A 329 15.55 -12.11 -23.90
N ALA A 330 15.88 -11.69 -22.68
CA ALA A 330 15.01 -11.89 -21.52
C ALA A 330 13.83 -10.91 -21.54
N LEU A 331 12.67 -11.41 -21.14
CA LEU A 331 11.51 -10.61 -20.77
C LEU A 331 11.70 -10.13 -19.33
N SER A 332 11.44 -8.86 -19.05
CA SER A 332 11.53 -8.37 -17.66
C SER A 332 10.37 -8.90 -16.82
N LYS A 333 10.58 -9.07 -15.51
CA LYS A 333 9.51 -9.45 -14.56
C LYS A 333 8.32 -8.49 -14.66
N ASN A 334 8.59 -7.18 -14.76
CA ASN A 334 7.54 -6.19 -14.86
C ASN A 334 6.67 -6.33 -16.12
N ARG A 335 7.30 -6.66 -17.26
CA ARG A 335 6.55 -6.85 -18.50
C ARG A 335 5.76 -8.17 -18.48
N PHE A 336 6.32 -9.22 -17.89
CA PHE A 336 5.61 -10.47 -17.64
C PHE A 336 4.38 -10.25 -16.74
N ALA A 337 4.53 -9.49 -15.65
CA ALA A 337 3.45 -9.13 -14.73
C ALA A 337 2.35 -8.31 -15.42
N ASN A 338 2.71 -7.32 -16.24
CA ASN A 338 1.74 -6.56 -17.04
C ASN A 338 0.98 -7.45 -18.01
N TYR A 339 1.67 -8.35 -18.74
CA TYR A 339 0.99 -9.26 -19.67
C TYR A 339 0.00 -10.19 -18.99
N ILE A 340 0.30 -10.65 -17.78
CA ILE A 340 -0.62 -11.43 -16.97
C ILE A 340 -1.82 -10.58 -16.52
N LEU A 341 -1.57 -9.40 -15.95
CA LEU A 341 -2.62 -8.51 -15.43
C LEU A 341 -3.56 -8.01 -16.53
N ASP A 342 -3.02 -7.63 -17.69
CA ASP A 342 -3.76 -7.08 -18.82
C ASP A 342 -4.42 -8.18 -19.68
N GLY A 343 -4.18 -9.46 -19.37
CA GLY A 343 -4.75 -10.58 -20.13
C GLY A 343 -4.23 -10.66 -21.57
N VAL A 344 -2.93 -10.39 -21.78
CA VAL A 344 -2.31 -10.43 -23.10
C VAL A 344 -2.04 -11.87 -23.53
N ARG A 345 -2.49 -12.29 -24.72
CA ARG A 345 -2.18 -13.62 -25.25
C ARG A 345 -0.67 -13.81 -25.49
N PRO A 346 -0.09 -14.98 -25.14
CA PRO A 346 -0.72 -16.18 -24.57
C PRO A 346 -0.75 -16.23 -23.02
N PHE A 347 -0.36 -15.16 -22.32
CA PHE A 347 -0.28 -15.08 -20.86
C PHE A 347 -1.66 -15.09 -20.18
N ASP A 348 -2.73 -14.74 -20.89
CA ASP A 348 -4.12 -14.85 -20.45
C ASP A 348 -4.51 -16.27 -20.01
N THR A 349 -3.87 -17.30 -20.58
CA THR A 349 -4.12 -18.71 -20.27
C THR A 349 -3.35 -19.27 -19.07
N ILE A 350 -2.41 -18.50 -18.50
CA ILE A 350 -1.61 -18.95 -17.35
C ILE A 350 -2.51 -19.17 -16.12
N SER A 351 -2.29 -20.30 -15.44
CA SER A 351 -3.03 -20.71 -14.25
C SER A 351 -2.70 -19.85 -13.03
N VAL A 352 -3.70 -19.62 -12.18
CA VAL A 352 -3.57 -18.90 -10.91
C VAL A 352 -3.81 -19.79 -9.69
N GLN A 353 -3.91 -21.11 -9.87
CA GLN A 353 -4.28 -22.04 -8.78
C GLN A 353 -3.31 -22.02 -7.59
N SER A 354 -2.01 -21.86 -7.83
CA SER A 354 -1.03 -21.77 -6.73
C SER A 354 -1.28 -20.57 -5.80
N PHE A 355 -1.93 -19.51 -6.29
CA PHE A 355 -2.24 -18.31 -5.50
C PHE A 355 -3.39 -18.52 -4.51
N GLU A 356 -4.15 -19.61 -4.63
CA GLU A 356 -5.18 -19.97 -3.63
C GLU A 356 -4.58 -20.06 -2.23
N LEU A 357 -3.35 -20.56 -2.10
CA LEU A 357 -2.62 -20.66 -0.83
C LEU A 357 -2.50 -19.31 -0.11
N VAL A 358 -2.26 -18.22 -0.85
CA VAL A 358 -2.16 -16.87 -0.27
C VAL A 358 -3.53 -16.40 0.20
N PHE A 359 -4.57 -16.60 -0.62
CA PHE A 359 -5.91 -16.12 -0.30
C PHE A 359 -6.59 -16.93 0.80
N GLU A 360 -6.26 -18.22 0.96
CA GLU A 360 -6.68 -19.02 2.11
C GLU A 360 -6.17 -18.42 3.43
N ILE A 361 -4.89 -18.01 3.48
CA ILE A 361 -4.32 -17.33 4.65
C ILE A 361 -5.03 -15.99 4.88
N ILE A 362 -5.29 -15.22 3.83
CA ILE A 362 -5.99 -13.93 3.93
C ILE A 362 -7.45 -14.11 4.41
N VAL A 363 -8.15 -15.16 3.98
CA VAL A 363 -9.47 -15.51 4.53
C VAL A 363 -9.38 -15.75 6.02
N ASN A 364 -8.38 -16.51 6.49
CA ASN A 364 -8.19 -16.75 7.93
C ASN A 364 -7.94 -15.44 8.71
N ILE A 365 -7.20 -14.50 8.13
CA ILE A 365 -7.00 -13.16 8.70
C ILE A 365 -8.33 -12.39 8.77
N PHE A 366 -9.11 -12.40 7.69
CA PHE A 366 -10.43 -11.77 7.63
C PHE A 366 -11.38 -12.36 8.66
N GLU A 367 -11.42 -13.68 8.80
CA GLU A 367 -12.21 -14.36 9.82
C GLU A 367 -11.80 -13.89 11.20
N LYS A 368 -10.49 -13.87 11.53
CA LYS A 368 -10.02 -13.35 12.82
C LYS A 368 -10.42 -11.90 13.06
N TYR A 369 -10.26 -11.03 12.08
CA TYR A 369 -10.66 -9.62 12.16
C TYR A 369 -12.16 -9.45 12.44
N TYR A 370 -13.01 -10.11 11.65
CA TYR A 370 -14.46 -10.03 11.83
C TYR A 370 -14.95 -10.77 13.08
N HIS A 371 -14.19 -11.75 13.59
CA HIS A 371 -14.47 -12.41 14.86
C HIS A 371 -13.97 -11.59 16.08
N GLN A 372 -12.89 -10.82 15.95
CA GLN A 372 -12.48 -9.82 16.95
C GLN A 372 -13.55 -8.74 17.11
N ASP A 373 -14.19 -8.31 16.00
CA ASP A 373 -15.35 -7.41 16.02
C ASP A 373 -16.68 -8.10 16.43
N LYS A 374 -16.71 -9.43 16.52
CA LYS A 374 -17.90 -10.21 16.87
C LYS A 374 -17.65 -11.19 18.01
N LYS A 375 -17.86 -10.66 19.21
CA LYS A 375 -18.69 -11.28 20.25
C LYS A 375 -18.07 -12.30 21.22
N TYR A 376 -16.77 -12.57 21.22
CA TYR A 376 -16.17 -13.36 22.30
C TYR A 376 -14.83 -12.81 22.69
N ALA A 377 -14.67 -12.49 23.97
CA ALA A 377 -13.37 -12.27 24.55
C ALA A 377 -12.52 -13.51 24.28
N VAL A 378 -11.41 -13.32 23.60
CA VAL A 378 -10.40 -14.37 23.42
C VAL A 378 -9.51 -14.32 24.67
N GLY A 379 -8.96 -15.44 25.11
CA GLY A 379 -8.04 -15.47 26.26
C GLY A 379 -8.66 -15.86 27.60
N GLU A 380 -7.83 -15.81 28.64
CA GLU A 380 -8.20 -16.27 29.98
C GLU A 380 -8.90 -15.15 30.76
N GLU A 381 -10.10 -15.41 31.29
CA GLU A 381 -10.78 -14.46 32.18
C GLU A 381 -10.06 -14.39 33.52
N ILE A 382 -9.36 -13.27 33.79
CA ILE A 382 -8.60 -13.06 35.02
C ILE A 382 -9.38 -12.27 36.08
N SER A 383 -10.47 -11.62 35.66
CA SER A 383 -11.44 -10.91 36.50
C SER A 383 -12.75 -10.80 35.72
N PRO A 384 -13.94 -10.65 36.35
CA PRO A 384 -15.21 -10.62 35.63
C PRO A 384 -15.23 -9.59 34.48
N GLY A 385 -15.36 -10.07 33.24
CA GLY A 385 -15.33 -9.24 32.04
C GLY A 385 -13.94 -8.75 31.62
N ILE A 386 -12.86 -9.26 32.22
CA ILE A 386 -11.47 -8.90 31.95
C ILE A 386 -10.71 -10.14 31.50
N TYR A 387 -10.18 -10.09 30.28
CA TYR A 387 -9.56 -11.22 29.63
C TYR A 387 -8.11 -10.89 29.29
N LEU A 388 -7.22 -11.85 29.54
CA LEU A 388 -5.81 -11.75 29.18
C LEU A 388 -5.54 -12.65 27.97
N GLU A 389 -5.17 -12.01 26.87
CA GLU A 389 -4.81 -12.64 25.61
C GLU A 389 -3.30 -12.65 25.45
N LYS A 390 -2.76 -13.79 25.02
CA LYS A 390 -1.34 -13.93 24.65
C LYS A 390 -1.26 -14.08 23.13
N HIS A 391 -0.58 -13.15 22.48
CA HIS A 391 -0.37 -13.14 21.03
C HIS A 391 1.07 -13.56 20.74
N ASP A 392 1.28 -14.88 20.68
CA ASP A 392 2.59 -15.54 20.53
C ASP A 392 3.68 -14.93 21.44
N ASP A 393 4.98 -15.19 21.20
CA ASP A 393 6.06 -14.68 22.05
C ASP A 393 6.28 -13.14 21.94
N TYR A 394 5.36 -12.40 21.29
CA TYR A 394 5.55 -10.98 20.94
C TYR A 394 4.91 -10.00 21.94
N PHE A 395 3.64 -10.18 22.31
CA PHE A 395 2.94 -9.27 23.24
C PHE A 395 1.65 -9.88 23.84
N GLU A 396 1.14 -9.22 24.89
CA GLU A 396 -0.09 -9.57 25.60
C GLU A 396 -1.13 -8.44 25.47
N VAL A 397 -2.42 -8.79 25.44
CA VAL A 397 -3.53 -7.83 25.41
C VAL A 397 -4.44 -8.09 26.59
N LEU A 398 -4.74 -7.04 27.36
CA LEU A 398 -5.73 -7.05 28.42
C LEU A 398 -7.03 -6.43 27.90
N SER A 399 -8.01 -7.28 27.60
CA SER A 399 -9.30 -6.91 27.05
C SER A 399 -10.31 -6.67 28.17
N ILE A 400 -10.87 -5.46 28.24
CA ILE A 400 -11.86 -5.01 29.22
C ILE A 400 -13.22 -4.93 28.54
N HIS A 401 -14.14 -5.83 28.89
CA HIS A 401 -15.48 -5.89 28.32
C HIS A 401 -16.51 -5.23 29.24
N GLY A 402 -17.11 -4.15 28.75
CA GLY A 402 -18.19 -3.43 29.41
C GLY A 402 -19.48 -3.48 28.60
N SER A 403 -20.62 -3.37 29.29
CA SER A 403 -21.92 -3.14 28.68
C SER A 403 -22.53 -1.85 29.22
N CYS A 404 -23.03 -0.99 28.33
CA CYS A 404 -23.73 0.24 28.71
C CYS A 404 -24.87 0.54 27.74
N SER A 405 -25.59 1.64 27.93
CA SER A 405 -26.64 2.03 26.98
C SER A 405 -26.05 2.31 25.61
N LYS A 406 -26.82 2.02 24.56
CA LYS A 406 -26.37 2.23 23.17
C LYS A 406 -25.93 3.66 22.90
N GLU A 407 -26.59 4.64 23.50
CA GLU A 407 -26.23 6.06 23.42
C GLU A 407 -24.83 6.33 23.99
N ILE A 408 -24.53 5.79 25.18
CA ILE A 408 -23.21 5.94 25.82
C ILE A 408 -22.15 5.20 25.00
N ALA A 409 -22.46 4.00 24.51
CA ALA A 409 -21.54 3.21 23.70
C ALA A 409 -21.15 3.93 22.40
N LEU A 410 -22.10 4.59 21.72
CA LEU A 410 -21.84 5.41 20.53
C LEU A 410 -20.98 6.64 20.87
N GLN A 411 -21.21 7.29 22.01
CA GLN A 411 -20.37 8.41 22.46
C GLN A 411 -18.92 7.99 22.73
N ILE A 412 -18.72 6.80 23.32
CA ILE A 412 -17.38 6.24 23.54
C ILE A 412 -16.69 5.97 22.20
N ARG A 413 -17.42 5.44 21.22
CA ARG A 413 -16.92 5.17 19.87
C ARG A 413 -16.45 6.44 19.15
N GLU A 414 -17.21 7.53 19.29
CA GLU A 414 -16.90 8.82 18.66
C GLU A 414 -15.85 9.63 19.42
N ALA A 415 -15.50 9.22 20.64
CA ALA A 415 -14.55 9.95 21.48
C ALA A 415 -13.13 9.87 20.91
N THR A 416 -12.53 11.03 20.62
CA THR A 416 -11.13 11.10 20.17
C THR A 416 -10.13 11.04 21.32
N HIS A 417 -10.55 11.36 22.56
CA HIS A 417 -9.68 11.44 23.73
C HIS A 417 -10.31 10.73 24.93
N VAL A 418 -9.46 10.11 25.76
CA VAL A 418 -9.84 9.48 27.03
C VAL A 418 -8.87 9.91 28.13
N ILE A 419 -9.40 10.33 29.27
CA ILE A 419 -8.62 10.56 30.49
C ILE A 419 -8.76 9.33 31.37
N TYR A 420 -7.67 8.84 31.94
CA TYR A 420 -7.69 7.62 32.75
C TYR A 420 -6.91 7.77 34.06
N GLY A 421 -7.25 6.94 35.03
CA GLY A 421 -6.58 6.85 36.32
C GLY A 421 -6.68 5.45 36.91
N MET A 422 -5.68 5.06 37.70
CA MET A 422 -5.66 3.78 38.43
C MET A 422 -5.50 4.05 39.92
N LYS A 423 -6.22 3.29 40.76
CA LYS A 423 -6.07 3.31 42.22
C LYS A 423 -6.32 1.92 42.79
N LEU A 424 -5.77 1.63 43.97
CA LEU A 424 -6.16 0.44 44.73
C LEU A 424 -7.53 0.62 45.38
N SER A 425 -8.28 -0.47 45.51
CA SER A 425 -9.46 -0.52 46.37
C SER A 425 -9.05 -0.37 47.84
N ASN A 426 -9.99 0.03 48.71
CA ASN A 426 -9.70 0.26 50.13
C ASN A 426 -9.17 -0.99 50.85
N ASP A 427 -9.64 -2.17 50.45
CA ASP A 427 -9.20 -3.48 50.94
C ASP A 427 -7.98 -4.02 50.17
N LYS A 428 -7.48 -3.27 49.18
CA LYS A 428 -6.34 -3.60 48.31
C LYS A 428 -6.44 -4.95 47.62
N THR A 429 -7.66 -5.43 47.36
CA THR A 429 -7.90 -6.67 46.62
C THR A 429 -8.10 -6.43 45.12
N ASN A 430 -8.38 -5.18 44.73
CA ASN A 430 -8.66 -4.78 43.36
C ASN A 430 -7.88 -3.53 42.96
N VAL A 431 -7.58 -3.42 41.66
CA VAL A 431 -7.21 -2.17 41.01
C VAL A 431 -8.45 -1.60 40.34
N ILE A 432 -8.77 -0.35 40.65
CA ILE A 432 -9.88 0.39 40.05
C ILE A 432 -9.32 1.27 38.94
N LEU A 433 -9.66 0.93 37.70
CA LEU A 433 -9.38 1.73 36.51
C LEU A 433 -10.57 2.66 36.24
N SER A 434 -10.32 3.96 36.29
CA SER A 434 -11.32 5.00 36.00
C SER A 434 -11.05 5.58 34.61
N LEU A 435 -12.04 5.58 33.73
CA LEU A 435 -11.98 6.14 32.38
C LEU A 435 -13.01 7.25 32.25
N GLN A 436 -12.59 8.40 31.76
CA GLN A 436 -13.41 9.58 31.55
C GLN A 436 -13.33 9.99 30.08
N PHE A 437 -14.48 9.91 29.42
CA PHE A 437 -14.74 10.43 28.09
C PHE A 437 -15.49 11.77 28.22
N GLN A 438 -15.66 12.51 27.12
CA GLN A 438 -16.31 13.84 27.15
C GLN A 438 -17.66 13.83 27.89
N ASN A 439 -18.50 12.83 27.63
CA ASN A 439 -19.86 12.73 28.18
C ASN A 439 -20.12 11.42 28.94
N ALA A 440 -19.10 10.60 29.18
CA ALA A 440 -19.26 9.29 29.82
C ALA A 440 -18.12 9.02 30.80
N LYS A 441 -18.43 8.28 31.87
CA LYS A 441 -17.44 7.79 32.84
C LYS A 441 -17.65 6.30 33.05
N ILE A 442 -16.54 5.55 33.03
CA ILE A 442 -16.51 4.11 33.27
C ILE A 442 -15.55 3.86 34.43
N GLU A 443 -15.96 3.03 35.38
CA GLU A 443 -15.04 2.48 36.39
C GLU A 443 -15.04 0.96 36.25
N CYS A 444 -13.84 0.39 36.13
CA CYS A 444 -13.61 -1.04 36.03
C CYS A 444 -12.83 -1.48 37.27
N SER A 445 -13.31 -2.53 37.94
CA SER A 445 -12.62 -3.15 39.07
C SER A 445 -11.95 -4.44 38.59
N ILE A 446 -10.62 -4.48 38.68
CA ILE A 446 -9.82 -5.62 38.25
C ILE A 446 -9.23 -6.28 39.49
N GLN A 447 -9.57 -7.54 39.72
CA GLN A 447 -9.06 -8.30 40.83
C GLN A 447 -7.53 -8.48 40.70
N ILE A 448 -6.82 -8.22 41.79
CA ILE A 448 -5.36 -8.39 41.82
C ILE A 448 -5.04 -9.89 41.81
N SER A 449 -4.29 -10.30 40.80
CA SER A 449 -3.77 -11.65 40.64
C SER A 449 -2.32 -11.61 40.15
N GLU A 450 -1.58 -12.70 40.31
CA GLU A 450 -0.21 -12.80 39.80
C GLU A 450 -0.13 -12.52 38.30
N LYS A 451 -1.08 -13.05 37.52
CA LYS A 451 -1.17 -12.84 36.07
C LYS A 451 -1.41 -11.39 35.71
N PHE A 452 -2.33 -10.71 36.41
CA PHE A 452 -2.60 -9.30 36.17
C PHE A 452 -1.39 -8.42 36.49
N LEU A 453 -0.71 -8.69 37.61
CA LEU A 453 0.49 -7.95 37.99
C LEU A 453 1.66 -8.20 37.01
N ASP A 454 1.84 -9.44 36.55
CA ASP A 454 2.83 -9.78 35.52
C ASP A 454 2.55 -9.04 34.21
N PHE A 455 1.29 -9.00 33.76
CA PHE A 455 0.88 -8.21 32.60
C PHE A 455 1.19 -6.72 32.79
N LEU A 456 0.82 -6.12 33.93
CA LEU A 456 1.11 -4.71 34.21
C LEU A 456 2.62 -4.44 34.19
N TYR A 457 3.43 -5.34 34.75
CA TYR A 457 4.88 -5.23 34.69
C TYR A 457 5.37 -5.26 33.25
N LYS A 458 4.95 -6.25 32.46
CA LYS A 458 5.27 -6.36 31.02
C LYS A 458 4.83 -5.13 30.23
N LYS A 459 3.66 -4.56 30.52
CA LYS A 459 3.17 -3.31 29.89
C LYS A 459 4.13 -2.14 30.12
N THR A 460 4.78 -2.05 31.27
CA THR A 460 5.80 -1.00 31.51
C THR A 460 7.09 -1.22 30.73
N GLN A 461 7.40 -2.45 30.32
CA GLN A 461 8.65 -2.79 29.64
C GLN A 461 8.50 -2.80 28.11
N ASN A 462 7.31 -3.14 27.62
CA ASN A 462 7.03 -3.29 26.20
C ASN A 462 5.72 -2.59 25.84
N LYS A 463 5.83 -1.53 25.04
CA LYS A 463 4.70 -0.73 24.54
C LYS A 463 3.71 -1.51 23.69
N PHE A 464 4.12 -2.64 23.11
CA PHE A 464 3.25 -3.49 22.30
C PHE A 464 2.24 -4.27 23.14
N ASN A 465 2.42 -4.39 24.46
CA ASN A 465 1.37 -4.89 25.33
C ASN A 465 0.24 -3.86 25.40
N ARG A 466 -1.02 -4.29 25.33
CA ARG A 466 -2.17 -3.37 25.13
C ARG A 466 -3.23 -3.54 26.18
N ILE A 467 -3.97 -2.46 26.44
CA ILE A 467 -5.20 -2.51 27.22
C ILE A 467 -6.30 -2.03 26.28
N GLU A 468 -7.28 -2.89 26.01
CA GLU A 468 -8.33 -2.62 25.03
C GLU A 468 -9.70 -2.61 25.72
N LEU A 469 -10.49 -1.59 25.44
CA LEU A 469 -11.84 -1.43 25.94
C LEU A 469 -12.85 -1.86 24.87
N HIS A 470 -13.63 -2.88 25.17
CA HIS A 470 -14.69 -3.42 24.33
C HIS A 470 -16.05 -3.09 24.95
N ILE A 471 -16.89 -2.35 24.23
CA ILE A 471 -18.20 -1.90 24.71
C ILE A 471 -19.32 -2.52 23.88
N CYS A 472 -20.24 -3.17 24.58
CA CYS A 472 -21.50 -3.65 24.04
C CYS A 472 -22.68 -2.76 24.49
N ASP A 473 -23.75 -2.77 23.71
CA ASP A 473 -25.04 -2.24 24.14
C ASP A 473 -25.75 -3.19 25.14
N GLU A 474 -26.93 -2.75 25.55
CA GLU A 474 -27.82 -3.43 26.51
C GLU A 474 -28.27 -4.82 26.04
N GLU A 475 -28.29 -5.04 24.72
CA GLU A 475 -28.65 -6.29 24.07
C GLU A 475 -27.42 -7.19 23.82
N LYS A 476 -26.25 -6.80 24.36
CA LYS A 476 -24.94 -7.44 24.14
C LYS A 476 -24.53 -7.46 22.66
N ASN A 477 -25.00 -6.50 21.87
CA ASN A 477 -24.43 -6.24 20.56
C ASN A 477 -23.19 -5.39 20.75
N PHE A 478 -22.09 -5.78 20.10
CA PHE A 478 -20.87 -4.99 20.12
C PHE A 478 -21.09 -3.63 19.43
N ILE A 479 -20.58 -2.56 20.04
CA ILE A 479 -20.74 -1.19 19.54
C ILE A 479 -19.39 -0.49 19.32
N SER A 480 -18.43 -0.65 20.24
CA SER A 480 -17.18 0.10 20.23
C SER A 480 -16.00 -0.73 20.71
N HIS A 481 -14.85 -0.54 20.08
CA HIS A 481 -13.53 -0.97 20.53
C HIS A 481 -12.62 0.27 20.65
N LYS A 482 -11.73 0.29 21.64
CA LYS A 482 -10.75 1.37 21.81
C LYS A 482 -9.53 0.92 22.60
N GLU A 483 -8.33 1.16 22.08
CA GLU A 483 -7.12 1.06 22.90
C GLU A 483 -7.07 2.21 23.92
N ILE A 484 -6.78 1.87 25.17
CA ILE A 484 -6.65 2.83 26.27
C ILE A 484 -5.25 2.71 26.88
N MET A 485 -4.77 3.79 27.51
CA MET A 485 -3.47 3.81 28.18
C MET A 485 -2.27 3.47 27.26
N ASN A 486 -2.31 3.93 26.01
CA ASN A 486 -1.24 3.75 25.03
C ASN A 486 -0.05 4.73 25.27
N ASP A 487 -0.27 5.84 25.97
CA ASP A 487 0.79 6.83 26.23
C ASP A 487 1.67 6.48 27.46
N ASP A 488 2.78 7.22 27.62
CA ASP A 488 3.78 7.01 28.67
C ASP A 488 3.27 7.30 30.09
N LEU A 489 2.16 8.03 30.28
CA LEU A 489 1.57 8.30 31.61
C LEU A 489 1.08 7.01 32.27
N CYS A 490 0.70 6.02 31.46
CA CYS A 490 0.34 4.67 31.92
C CYS A 490 1.41 4.06 32.83
N VAL A 491 2.69 4.22 32.48
CA VAL A 491 3.82 3.65 33.25
C VAL A 491 3.87 4.25 34.66
N VAL A 492 3.64 5.55 34.79
CA VAL A 492 3.66 6.24 36.09
C VAL A 492 2.53 5.74 36.98
N LEU A 493 1.32 5.57 36.43
CA LEU A 493 0.17 5.04 37.18
C LEU A 493 0.41 3.60 37.64
N ILE A 494 0.94 2.74 36.76
CA ILE A 494 1.27 1.35 37.09
C ILE A 494 2.34 1.28 38.19
N GLN A 495 3.38 2.11 38.11
CA GLN A 495 4.41 2.20 39.15
C GLN A 495 3.83 2.65 40.50
N GLY A 496 2.87 3.59 40.49
CA GLY A 496 2.13 3.99 41.69
C GLY A 496 1.46 2.81 42.39
N ILE A 497 0.75 1.96 41.63
CA ILE A 497 0.11 0.74 42.15
C ILE A 497 1.15 -0.22 42.76
N PHE A 498 2.26 -0.48 42.06
CA PHE A 498 3.31 -1.35 42.60
C PHE A 498 3.94 -0.81 43.89
N ASN A 499 4.12 0.52 44.00
CA ASN A 499 4.66 1.13 45.21
C ASN A 499 3.68 1.02 46.39
N GLU A 500 2.38 1.22 46.17
CA GLU A 500 1.37 1.07 47.22
C GLU A 500 1.19 -0.38 47.69
N LEU A 501 1.40 -1.36 46.79
CA LEU A 501 1.39 -2.78 47.11
C LEU A 501 2.66 -3.22 47.87
N ARG A 502 3.82 -2.61 47.60
CA ARG A 502 5.10 -2.89 48.31
C ARG A 502 5.16 -2.29 49.71
N ASN A 503 4.37 -1.25 49.98
CA ASN A 503 4.27 -0.61 51.30
C ASN A 503 3.27 -1.33 52.23
N LEU A 504 3.00 -2.60 51.96
CA LEU A 504 2.31 -3.57 52.82
C LEU A 504 3.35 -4.52 53.42
#